data_AF-A0A856M9Y6-F1
#
_entry.id   AF-A0A856M9Y6-F1
#
_cell.length_a   1.000
_cell.length_b   1.000
_cell.length_c   1.000
_cell.angle_alpha   90.00
_cell.angle_beta   90.00
_cell.angle_gamma   90.00
#
_symmetry.space_group_name_H-M   'P 1'
#
loop_
_entity.id
_entity.type
_entity.pdbx_description
1 polymer ?
#
loop_
_entity_poly.entity_id
_entity_poly.type
_entity_poly.pdbx_seq_one_letter_code
_entity_poly.pdbx_strand_id
1 'polypeptide(L)'
;MLHNQEIHYLGRVLDREKQAPISGAKVLINLSGYSCVVYSDLEGIYHFKVPFDNHNVFEGEITIEAKGYKTYYSFMRLYPDERDLGDIRLVYPHSHQEQEKNDNLLTIIAGIMIVLALIVAALTLPPPQETPPQETPDTRINLQQNIYFSSQPAVIQGFSLSINCQKSGYELAS
;
A
#
# COMPACT_ATOMS: atom_id res chain seq x y z
N MET A 1 5.23 33.62 47.72
CA MET A 1 4.31 32.50 48.03
C MET A 1 4.18 31.67 46.76
N LEU A 2 4.03 30.34 46.83
CA LEU A 2 3.62 29.59 45.64
C LEU A 2 2.13 29.82 45.42
N HIS A 3 1.77 30.27 44.23
CA HIS A 3 0.38 30.27 43.77
C HIS A 3 0.16 28.97 43.01
N ASN A 4 -0.19 27.90 43.72
CA ASN A 4 -0.71 26.69 43.09
C ASN A 4 -2.05 27.04 42.44
N GLN A 5 -2.06 27.11 41.12
CA GLN A 5 -3.23 27.44 40.32
C GLN A 5 -3.78 26.15 39.71
N GLU A 6 -5.00 25.77 40.11
CA GLU A 6 -5.71 24.66 39.50
C GLU A 6 -6.21 25.09 38.10
N ILE A 7 -5.67 24.50 37.04
CA ILE A 7 -6.01 24.84 35.66
C ILE A 7 -6.83 23.72 35.04
N HIS A 8 -8.02 24.08 34.55
CA HIS A 8 -8.92 23.19 33.85
C HIS A 8 -8.53 23.12 32.37
N TYR A 9 -8.38 21.90 31.85
CA TYR A 9 -8.15 21.59 30.45
C TYR A 9 -9.37 20.89 29.86
N LEU A 10 -9.64 21.16 28.59
CA LEU A 10 -10.73 20.57 27.81
C LEU A 10 -10.19 20.07 26.48
N GLY A 11 -10.71 18.95 25.99
CA GLY A 11 -10.51 18.49 24.61
C GLY A 11 -11.69 17.63 24.17
N ARG A 12 -11.71 17.22 22.90
CA ARG A 12 -12.82 16.43 22.33
C ARG A 12 -12.31 15.25 21.51
N VAL A 13 -13.02 14.13 21.60
CA VAL A 13 -12.71 12.87 20.89
C VAL A 13 -13.75 12.65 19.79
N LEU A 14 -13.29 12.55 18.54
CA LEU A 14 -14.12 12.39 17.34
C LEU A 14 -13.75 11.14 16.53
N ASP A 15 -14.71 10.61 15.78
CA ASP A 15 -14.50 9.63 14.70
C ASP A 15 -13.85 10.35 13.50
N ARG A 16 -12.69 9.87 13.02
CA ARG A 16 -11.97 10.49 11.89
C ARG A 16 -12.76 10.50 10.59
N GLU A 17 -13.56 9.46 10.32
CA GLU A 17 -14.31 9.31 9.08
C GLU A 17 -15.67 10.02 9.17
N LYS A 18 -16.40 9.81 10.27
CA LYS A 18 -17.77 10.29 10.46
C LYS A 18 -17.85 11.71 11.02
N GLN A 19 -16.76 12.23 11.58
CA GLN A 19 -16.70 13.48 12.36
C GLN A 19 -17.66 13.52 13.55
N ALA A 20 -18.16 12.37 13.98
CA ALA A 20 -19.10 12.22 15.08
C ALA A 20 -18.36 12.17 16.44
N PRO A 21 -18.92 12.72 17.52
CA PRO A 21 -18.34 12.61 18.86
C PRO A 21 -18.31 11.16 19.36
N ILE A 22 -17.23 10.80 20.06
CA ILE A 22 -17.05 9.47 20.66
C ILE A 22 -17.22 9.59 22.17
N SER A 23 -18.33 9.07 22.67
CA SER A 23 -18.65 9.06 24.09
C SER A 23 -18.06 7.85 24.83
N GLY A 24 -17.74 8.03 26.11
CA GLY A 24 -17.16 6.99 26.95
C GLY A 24 -15.73 6.57 26.55
N ALA A 25 -15.03 7.37 25.74
CA ALA A 25 -13.62 7.17 25.45
C ALA A 25 -12.82 7.40 26.73
N LYS A 26 -12.02 6.41 27.14
CA LYS A 26 -11.13 6.49 28.30
C LYS A 26 -9.89 7.28 27.90
N VAL A 27 -9.66 8.40 28.57
CA VAL A 27 -8.50 9.27 28.38
C VAL A 27 -7.59 9.13 29.59
N LEU A 28 -6.43 8.49 29.40
CA LEU A 28 -5.33 8.42 30.36
C LEU A 28 -4.33 9.53 30.05
N ILE A 29 -4.02 10.33 31.06
CA ILE A 29 -3.05 11.43 31.01
C ILE A 29 -1.90 11.10 31.95
N ASN A 30 -0.68 11.17 31.44
CA ASN A 30 0.54 10.80 32.17
C ASN A 30 1.60 11.90 31.98
N LEU A 31 1.61 12.87 32.89
CA LEU A 31 2.50 14.04 32.89
C LEU A 31 3.60 13.88 33.93
N SER A 32 4.66 14.68 33.79
CA SER A 32 5.75 14.78 34.76
C SER A 32 5.24 15.11 36.18
N GLY A 33 5.08 14.11 37.04
CA GLY A 33 4.59 14.24 38.42
C GLY A 33 3.07 14.21 38.60
N TYR A 34 2.28 14.05 37.54
CA TYR A 34 0.80 14.05 37.60
C TYR A 34 0.24 12.99 36.64
N SER A 35 -0.72 12.17 37.09
CA SER A 35 -1.48 11.30 36.19
C SER A 35 -2.94 11.19 36.62
N CYS A 36 -3.85 11.12 35.65
CA CYS A 36 -5.27 10.92 35.87
C CYS A 36 -5.91 10.10 34.74
N VAL A 37 -7.09 9.55 35.02
CA VAL A 37 -7.95 8.93 34.01
C VAL A 37 -9.30 9.63 34.04
N VAL A 38 -9.74 10.13 32.89
CA VAL A 38 -11.07 10.72 32.68
C VAL A 38 -11.77 10.01 31.52
N TYR A 39 -13.06 10.29 31.33
CA TYR A 39 -13.87 9.71 30.25
C TYR A 39 -14.57 10.82 29.49
N SER A 40 -14.75 10.65 28.17
CA SER A 40 -15.54 11.59 27.38
C SER A 40 -17.04 11.44 27.63
N ASP A 41 -17.75 12.57 27.56
CA ASP A 41 -19.21 12.66 27.69
C ASP A 41 -19.94 12.35 26.37
N LEU A 42 -21.24 12.65 26.30
CA LEU A 42 -22.08 12.42 25.12
C LEU A 42 -21.71 13.30 23.91
N GLU A 43 -21.05 14.43 24.14
CA GLU A 43 -20.53 15.34 23.09
C GLU A 43 -19.07 15.01 22.74
N GLY A 44 -18.54 13.91 23.29
CA GLY A 44 -17.15 13.47 23.11
C GLY A 44 -16.15 14.34 23.87
N ILE A 45 -16.61 15.27 24.71
CA ILE A 45 -15.77 16.22 25.44
C ILE A 45 -15.21 15.51 26.67
N TYR A 46 -13.92 15.70 26.92
CA TYR A 46 -13.26 15.31 28.16
C TYR A 46 -12.65 16.54 28.82
N HIS A 47 -12.69 16.59 30.15
CA HIS A 47 -12.08 17.67 30.93
C HIS A 47 -11.29 17.11 32.10
N PHE A 48 -10.18 17.75 32.44
CA PHE A 48 -9.35 17.40 33.59
C PHE A 48 -8.72 18.64 34.21
N LYS A 49 -8.10 18.48 35.39
CA LYS A 49 -7.51 19.58 36.14
C LYS A 49 -6.07 19.29 36.52
N VAL A 50 -5.16 20.19 36.20
CA VAL A 50 -3.75 20.08 36.57
C VAL A 50 -3.41 21.17 37.59
N PRO A 51 -2.79 20.85 38.74
CA PRO A 51 -2.24 21.85 39.64
C PRO A 51 -0.95 22.41 39.02
N PHE A 52 -0.99 23.66 38.55
CA PHE A 52 0.19 24.39 38.14
C PHE A 52 0.79 25.12 39.35
N ASP A 53 1.88 24.57 39.87
CA ASP A 53 2.82 25.29 40.73
C ASP A 53 3.66 26.27 39.87
N ASN A 54 4.86 26.65 40.30
CA ASN A 54 5.79 27.52 39.56
C ASN A 54 6.37 26.90 38.26
N HIS A 55 5.69 25.90 37.66
CA HIS A 55 6.07 25.26 36.41
C HIS A 55 5.34 25.91 35.23
N ASN A 56 6.07 26.43 34.24
CA ASN A 56 5.47 27.10 33.08
C ASN A 56 4.91 26.12 32.03
N VAL A 57 5.21 24.82 32.15
CA VAL A 57 4.76 23.76 31.24
C VAL A 57 4.75 22.42 31.98
N PHE A 58 3.77 21.57 31.69
CA PHE A 58 3.88 20.12 31.95
C PHE A 58 4.05 19.37 30.63
N GLU A 59 4.97 18.40 30.61
CA GLU A 59 5.20 17.53 29.46
C GLU A 59 4.93 16.07 29.84
N GLY A 60 4.44 15.28 28.87
CA GLY A 60 4.13 13.87 29.03
C GLY A 60 3.24 13.33 27.91
N GLU A 61 2.43 12.32 28.22
CA GLU A 61 1.68 11.52 27.25
C GLU A 61 0.16 11.57 27.49
N ILE A 62 -0.59 11.45 26.40
CA ILE A 62 -2.02 11.19 26.38
C ILE A 62 -2.31 9.90 25.61
N THR A 63 -3.09 9.01 26.23
CA THR A 63 -3.56 7.74 25.66
C THR A 63 -5.09 7.73 25.64
N ILE A 64 -5.69 7.44 24.50
CA ILE A 64 -7.16 7.40 24.35
C ILE A 64 -7.62 6.04 23.81
N GLU A 65 -8.44 5.37 24.61
CA GLU A 65 -9.04 4.06 24.30
C GLU A 65 -10.56 4.22 24.12
N ALA A 66 -11.09 3.76 22.99
CA ALA A 66 -12.53 3.74 22.72
C ALA A 66 -12.95 2.43 22.05
N LYS A 67 -14.15 1.93 22.37
CA LYS A 67 -14.64 0.64 21.87
C LYS A 67 -14.75 0.65 20.35
N GLY A 68 -13.99 -0.24 19.70
CA GLY A 68 -13.99 -0.39 18.24
C GLY A 68 -13.01 0.51 17.49
N TYR A 69 -12.22 1.33 18.20
CA TYR A 69 -11.16 2.17 17.61
C TYR A 69 -9.77 1.62 17.94
N LYS A 70 -8.77 1.99 17.14
CA LYS A 70 -7.37 1.80 17.49
C LYS A 70 -7.01 2.78 18.61
N THR A 71 -6.36 2.30 19.68
CA THR A 71 -5.86 3.16 20.75
C THR A 71 -4.94 4.25 20.19
N TYR A 72 -5.24 5.50 20.54
CA TYR A 72 -4.44 6.65 20.19
C TYR A 72 -3.41 6.94 21.29
N TYR A 73 -2.21 7.32 20.88
CA TYR A 73 -1.11 7.71 21.75
C TYR A 73 -0.48 8.97 21.16
N SER A 74 -0.20 9.98 22.00
CA SER A 74 0.61 11.13 21.63
C SER A 74 1.39 11.66 22.83
N PHE A 75 2.55 12.24 22.57
CA PHE A 75 3.16 13.20 23.49
C PHE A 75 2.37 14.51 23.44
N MET A 76 2.32 15.25 24.55
CA MET A 76 1.70 16.57 24.63
C MET A 76 2.42 17.48 25.63
N ARG A 77 2.19 18.78 25.48
CA ARG A 77 2.67 19.84 26.37
C ARG A 77 1.47 20.68 26.79
N LEU A 78 1.34 20.97 28.09
CA LEU A 78 0.28 21.80 28.63
C LEU A 78 0.85 23.11 29.14
N TYR A 79 0.29 24.22 28.68
CA TYR A 79 0.63 25.58 29.11
C TYR A 79 -0.53 26.20 29.92
N PRO A 80 -0.27 27.10 30.89
CA PRO A 80 -1.33 27.69 31.74
C PRO A 80 -2.44 28.44 30.97
N ASP A 81 -2.06 29.02 29.83
CA ASP A 81 -2.89 29.91 29.02
C ASP A 81 -3.61 29.16 27.87
N GLU A 82 -3.13 27.98 27.47
CA GLU A 82 -3.65 27.15 26.38
C GLU A 82 -4.47 25.99 26.96
N ARG A 83 -5.77 26.24 27.22
CA ARG A 83 -6.64 25.31 27.96
C ARG A 83 -7.51 24.41 27.10
N ASP A 84 -7.62 24.71 25.81
CA ASP A 84 -8.32 23.89 24.82
C ASP A 84 -7.29 23.07 24.04
N LEU A 85 -7.45 21.75 24.08
CA LEU A 85 -6.60 20.76 23.41
C LEU A 85 -7.15 20.33 22.04
N GLY A 86 -8.32 20.85 21.65
CA GLY A 86 -8.94 20.63 20.36
C GLY A 86 -9.46 19.19 20.12
N ASP A 87 -9.53 18.82 18.84
CA ASP A 87 -10.13 17.57 18.36
C ASP A 87 -9.10 16.46 18.13
N ILE A 88 -9.15 15.40 18.94
CA ILE A 88 -8.42 14.16 18.70
C ILE A 88 -9.31 13.20 17.91
N ARG A 89 -8.85 12.81 16.71
CA ARG A 89 -9.63 12.02 15.74
C ARG A 89 -9.19 10.55 15.73
N LEU A 90 -9.98 9.68 16.34
CA LEU A 90 -9.73 8.24 16.40
C LEU A 90 -10.04 7.55 15.07
N VAL A 91 -9.37 6.43 14.81
CA VAL A 91 -9.49 5.65 13.56
C VAL A 91 -9.86 4.22 13.91
N TYR A 92 -10.72 3.58 13.10
CA TYR A 92 -10.98 2.15 13.24
C TYR A 92 -9.68 1.34 13.08
N PRO A 93 -9.51 0.22 13.81
CA PRO A 93 -8.38 -0.68 13.60
C PRO A 93 -8.55 -1.32 12.22
N HIS A 94 -7.90 -0.74 11.22
CA HIS A 94 -7.92 -1.26 9.86
C HIS A 94 -7.31 -2.65 9.87
N SER A 95 -8.16 -3.67 9.72
CA SER A 95 -7.74 -5.06 9.58
C SER A 95 -7.18 -5.26 8.17
N HIS A 96 -5.99 -4.72 7.91
CA HIS A 96 -5.20 -5.04 6.73
C HIS A 96 -4.71 -6.49 6.83
N GLN A 97 -5.64 -7.44 6.65
CA GLN A 97 -5.37 -8.63 5.86
C GLN A 97 -5.37 -8.27 4.36
N GLU A 98 -4.63 -7.22 4.00
CA GLU A 98 -3.87 -7.24 2.76
C GLU A 98 -2.75 -8.25 2.95
N GLN A 99 -3.14 -9.52 2.97
CA GLN A 99 -2.26 -10.59 2.57
C GLN A 99 -1.88 -10.25 1.13
N GLU A 100 -0.69 -9.68 0.94
CA GLU A 100 -0.11 -9.49 -0.38
C GLU A 100 -0.17 -10.83 -1.12
N LYS A 101 -1.15 -10.94 -2.02
CA LYS A 101 -1.27 -12.05 -2.94
C LYS A 101 -0.12 -11.91 -3.92
N ASN A 102 1.02 -12.42 -3.50
CA ASN A 102 2.24 -12.47 -4.25
C ASN A 102 2.00 -13.36 -5.47
N ASP A 103 1.47 -12.78 -6.55
CA ASP A 103 1.28 -13.46 -7.83
C ASP A 103 2.62 -13.91 -8.42
N ASN A 104 3.72 -13.26 -8.00
CA ASN A 104 5.09 -13.73 -8.12
C ASN A 104 5.29 -15.14 -7.54
N LEU A 105 4.73 -15.48 -6.37
CA LEU A 105 4.89 -16.79 -5.72
C LEU A 105 4.17 -17.90 -6.50
N LEU A 106 2.97 -17.63 -7.02
CA LEU A 106 2.27 -18.58 -7.91
C LEU A 106 3.07 -18.79 -9.20
N THR A 107 3.61 -17.71 -9.76
CA THR A 107 4.45 -17.73 -10.97
C THR A 107 5.77 -18.50 -10.77
N ILE A 108 6.42 -18.33 -9.61
CA ILE A 108 7.63 -19.05 -9.22
C ILE A 108 7.34 -20.55 -9.09
N ILE A 109 6.26 -20.94 -8.41
CA ILE A 109 5.87 -22.35 -8.28
C ILE A 109 5.58 -22.97 -9.65
N ALA A 110 4.85 -22.27 -10.53
CA ALA A 110 4.60 -22.73 -11.89
C ALA A 110 5.90 -22.92 -12.70
N GLY A 111 6.85 -21.99 -12.60
CA GLY A 111 8.17 -22.10 -13.23
C GLY A 111 8.98 -23.31 -12.74
N ILE A 112 9.02 -23.54 -11.41
CA ILE A 112 9.71 -24.70 -10.81
C ILE A 112 9.10 -26.01 -11.30
N MET A 113 7.77 -26.11 -11.37
CA MET A 113 7.08 -27.32 -11.86
C MET A 113 7.39 -27.63 -13.33
N ILE A 114 7.48 -26.59 -14.20
CA ILE A 114 7.85 -26.77 -15.62
C ILE A 114 9.28 -27.29 -15.75
N VAL A 115 10.24 -26.73 -14.99
CA VAL A 115 11.65 -27.16 -15.02
C VAL A 115 11.78 -28.62 -14.53
N LEU A 116 11.11 -28.99 -13.44
CA LEU A 116 11.10 -30.37 -12.95
C LEU A 116 10.50 -31.35 -13.97
N ALA A 117 9.40 -30.99 -14.63
CA ALA A 117 8.79 -31.84 -15.65
C ALA A 117 9.73 -32.09 -16.85
N LEU A 118 10.47 -31.07 -17.29
CA LEU A 118 11.45 -31.19 -18.37
C LEU A 118 12.65 -32.07 -17.97
N ILE A 119 13.14 -31.95 -16.73
CA ILE A 119 14.22 -32.81 -16.22
C ILE A 119 13.77 -34.28 -16.16
N VAL A 120 12.58 -34.55 -15.62
CA VAL A 120 12.03 -35.92 -15.59
C VAL A 120 11.85 -36.46 -17.00
N ALA A 121 11.26 -35.68 -17.92
CA ALA A 121 11.08 -36.09 -19.32
C ALA A 121 12.42 -36.50 -19.95
N ALA A 122 13.46 -35.68 -19.84
CA ALA A 122 14.79 -35.96 -20.38
C ALA A 122 15.44 -37.22 -19.79
N LEU A 123 15.25 -37.48 -18.49
CA LEU A 123 15.77 -38.68 -17.81
C LEU A 123 14.95 -39.96 -18.11
N THR A 124 13.71 -39.82 -18.58
CA THR A 124 12.83 -40.95 -18.94
C THR A 124 12.83 -41.32 -20.43
N LEU A 125 13.62 -40.63 -21.27
CA LEU A 125 13.76 -40.97 -22.68
C LEU A 125 14.34 -42.39 -22.84
N PRO A 126 13.69 -43.30 -23.59
CA PRO A 126 14.30 -44.58 -23.91
C PRO A 126 15.54 -44.37 -24.80
N PRO A 127 16.56 -45.23 -24.69
CA PRO A 127 17.76 -45.12 -25.53
C PRO A 127 17.39 -45.23 -27.02
N PRO A 128 18.08 -44.50 -27.92
CA PRO A 128 17.82 -44.58 -29.36
C PRO A 128 17.94 -46.02 -29.87
N GLN A 129 16.93 -46.49 -30.60
CA GLN A 129 17.01 -47.80 -31.27
C GLN A 129 17.77 -47.65 -32.59
N GLU A 130 18.83 -48.43 -32.76
CA GLU A 130 19.55 -48.52 -34.03
C GLU A 130 18.70 -49.25 -35.07
N THR A 131 18.30 -48.54 -36.13
CA THR A 131 17.58 -49.13 -37.27
C THR A 131 18.54 -49.91 -38.16
N PRO A 132 18.20 -51.14 -38.61
CA PRO A 132 19.06 -51.91 -39.51
C PRO A 132 19.36 -51.20 -40.85
N PRO A 133 20.47 -51.54 -41.54
CA PRO A 133 20.82 -50.94 -42.82
C PRO A 133 19.75 -51.16 -43.89
N GLN A 134 19.32 -50.07 -44.53
CA GLN A 134 18.38 -50.13 -45.64
C GLN A 134 19.11 -50.40 -46.96
N GLU A 135 18.82 -51.54 -47.61
CA GLU A 135 19.37 -51.87 -48.93
C GLU A 135 18.91 -50.87 -50.00
N THR A 136 19.80 -50.53 -50.93
CA THR A 136 19.55 -49.55 -52.01
C THR A 136 19.14 -50.23 -53.32
N PRO A 137 17.92 -49.99 -53.84
CA PRO A 137 17.55 -50.32 -55.21
C PRO A 137 17.92 -49.15 -56.16
N ASP A 138 18.76 -49.43 -57.15
CA ASP A 138 19.19 -48.46 -58.16
C ASP A 138 18.22 -48.46 -59.36
N THR A 139 17.54 -47.33 -59.64
CA THR A 139 16.75 -47.18 -60.88
C THR A 139 16.73 -45.73 -61.39
N ARG A 140 17.04 -45.58 -62.68
CA ARG A 140 16.83 -44.36 -63.51
C ARG A 140 15.31 -44.18 -63.78
N ILE A 141 14.77 -43.05 -64.28
CA ILE A 141 14.87 -42.55 -65.67
C ILE A 141 14.26 -41.13 -65.78
N ASN A 142 14.89 -40.29 -66.63
CA ASN A 142 14.50 -39.06 -67.34
C ASN A 142 13.30 -38.13 -67.00
N LEU A 143 13.56 -36.87 -67.38
CA LEU A 143 12.69 -35.68 -67.43
C LEU A 143 11.55 -35.80 -68.47
N GLN A 144 10.43 -35.09 -68.24
CA GLN A 144 9.81 -34.25 -69.30
C GLN A 144 8.81 -33.20 -68.77
N GLN A 145 9.12 -31.92 -69.01
CA GLN A 145 8.20 -30.80 -69.33
C GLN A 145 7.08 -30.39 -68.32
N ASN A 146 6.51 -29.18 -68.34
CA ASN A 146 6.75 -28.01 -69.21
C ASN A 146 6.75 -26.68 -68.43
N ILE A 147 7.22 -25.60 -69.07
CA ILE A 147 7.39 -24.25 -68.49
C ILE A 147 6.34 -23.27 -69.05
N TYR A 148 5.85 -22.34 -68.22
CA TYR A 148 5.30 -21.05 -68.68
C TYR A 148 5.71 -19.89 -67.75
N PHE A 149 6.21 -18.79 -68.34
CA PHE A 149 6.55 -17.54 -67.67
C PHE A 149 5.60 -16.40 -68.12
N SER A 150 5.42 -15.37 -67.30
CA SER A 150 4.77 -14.10 -67.66
C SER A 150 5.31 -12.92 -66.84
N SER A 151 4.97 -11.68 -67.21
CA SER A 151 5.71 -10.44 -66.89
C SER A 151 4.81 -9.19 -66.88
N GLN A 152 5.20 -7.99 -66.41
CA GLN A 152 6.46 -7.51 -65.79
C GLN A 152 6.13 -6.57 -64.55
N PRO A 153 6.84 -5.49 -64.12
CA PRO A 153 6.81 -5.06 -62.71
C PRO A 153 6.25 -3.65 -62.40
N ALA A 154 5.98 -3.39 -61.10
CA ALA A 154 5.75 -2.04 -60.54
C ALA A 154 6.10 -1.99 -59.02
N VAL A 155 6.11 -0.81 -58.38
CA VAL A 155 7.33 0.02 -58.23
C VAL A 155 7.20 1.01 -57.06
N ILE A 156 7.82 0.66 -55.90
CA ILE A 156 8.26 1.54 -54.78
C ILE A 156 7.16 2.27 -53.94
N GLN A 157 7.55 2.60 -52.70
CA GLN A 157 6.96 3.55 -51.73
C GLN A 157 5.80 3.02 -50.84
N GLY A 158 5.79 3.22 -49.52
CA GLY A 158 6.79 3.83 -48.64
C GLY A 158 6.21 4.95 -47.77
N PHE A 159 5.53 4.60 -46.67
CA PHE A 159 4.92 5.57 -45.76
C PHE A 159 5.71 5.70 -44.45
N SER A 160 5.92 6.95 -44.02
CA SER A 160 6.64 7.32 -42.81
C SER A 160 5.70 7.57 -41.63
N LEU A 161 6.19 7.27 -40.41
CA LEU A 161 5.54 7.66 -39.16
C LEU A 161 5.88 9.12 -38.85
N SER A 162 4.87 9.98 -38.79
CA SER A 162 5.00 11.36 -38.32
C SER A 162 4.68 11.45 -36.82
N ILE A 163 5.63 11.94 -36.04
CA ILE A 163 5.46 12.21 -34.61
C ILE A 163 4.68 13.52 -34.46
N ASN A 164 3.66 13.55 -33.60
CA ASN A 164 2.96 14.78 -33.24
C ASN A 164 3.06 15.01 -31.73
N CYS A 165 3.78 16.06 -31.33
CA CYS A 165 4.07 16.38 -29.93
C CYS A 165 3.31 17.65 -29.53
N GLN A 166 2.25 17.48 -28.73
CA GLN A 166 1.33 18.58 -28.43
C GLN A 166 1.74 19.30 -27.14
N LYS A 167 2.30 20.50 -27.30
CA LYS A 167 2.80 21.36 -26.23
C LYS A 167 1.65 22.11 -25.55
N SER A 168 1.30 21.72 -24.33
CA SER A 168 0.40 22.52 -23.47
C SER A 168 1.16 23.72 -22.90
N GLY A 169 0.54 24.90 -22.94
CA GLY A 169 1.03 26.12 -22.29
C GLY A 169 0.09 26.52 -21.16
N TYR A 170 0.66 26.98 -20.05
CA TYR A 170 -0.08 27.62 -18.96
C TYR A 170 0.14 29.13 -19.02
N GLU A 171 -0.95 29.88 -18.91
CA GLU A 171 -0.92 31.35 -18.88
C GLU A 171 -1.25 31.79 -17.44
N LEU A 172 -0.42 32.66 -16.87
CA LEU A 172 -0.58 33.19 -15.52
C LEU A 172 -1.06 34.64 -15.62
N ALA A 173 -2.30 34.89 -15.21
CA ALA A 173 -2.81 36.24 -15.02
C ALA A 173 -2.30 36.82 -13.68
N SER A 174 -1.90 38.09 -13.71
CA SER A 174 -1.62 38.95 -12.54
C SER A 174 -2.66 40.05 -12.46
#